data_AF-A0A2U1E213-F1
#
_entry.id   AF-A0A2U1E213-F1
#
_cell.length_a   1.000
_cell.length_b   1.000
_cell.length_c   1.000
_cell.angle_alpha   90.00
_cell.angle_beta   90.00
_cell.angle_gamma   90.00
#
_symmetry.space_group_name_H-M   'P 1'
#
loop_
_entity.id
_entity.type
_entity.pdbx_description
1 polymer ?
#
loop_
_entity_poly.entity_id
_entity_poly.type
_entity_poly.pdbx_seq_one_letter_code
_entity_poly.pdbx_strand_id
1 'polypeptide(L)' 'MSKVKKDTIEAKGFAIQIYTEDFKNDYISLTDIARYKNVHKPKDVVKN' A
#
# COMPACT_ATOMS: atom_id res chain seq x y z
N MET A 1 23.92 -2.47 -8.81
CA MET A 1 23.32 -1.99 -7.55
C MET A 1 22.14 -1.13 -7.94
N SER A 2 20.91 -1.64 -7.86
CA SER A 2 19.73 -0.78 -8.09
C SER A 2 19.72 0.27 -6.97
N LYS A 3 19.58 1.54 -7.35
CA LYS A 3 19.46 2.62 -6.36
C LYS A 3 18.05 2.54 -5.80
N VAL A 4 17.93 2.13 -4.54
CA VAL A 4 16.66 2.22 -3.79
C VAL A 4 16.19 3.67 -3.85
N LYS A 5 15.04 3.90 -4.48
CA LYS A 5 14.37 5.19 -4.55
C LYS A 5 13.53 5.38 -3.28
N LYS A 6 13.48 6.62 -2.82
CA LYS A 6 12.69 7.02 -1.65
C LYS A 6 11.65 8.04 -2.08
N ASP A 7 10.42 7.85 -1.67
CA ASP A 7 9.33 8.81 -1.87
C ASP A 7 8.39 8.81 -0.67
N THR A 8 7.51 9.80 -0.58
CA THR A 8 6.55 9.95 0.51
C THR A 8 5.15 10.14 -0.04
N ILE A 9 4.22 9.29 0.38
CA ILE A 9 2.79 9.42 0.09
C ILE A 9 2.08 9.94 1.34
N GLU A 10 1.17 10.89 1.17
CA GLU A 10 0.30 11.35 2.24
C GLU A 10 -1.06 10.64 2.18
N ALA A 11 -1.46 10.01 3.30
CA ALA A 11 -2.75 9.34 3.42
C ALA A 11 -3.38 9.68 4.76
N LYS A 12 -4.57 10.31 4.75
CA LYS A 12 -5.32 10.71 5.96
C LYS A 12 -4.48 11.53 6.97
N GLY A 13 -3.59 12.39 6.49
CA GLY A 13 -2.69 13.18 7.35
C GLY A 13 -1.48 12.41 7.89
N PHE A 14 -1.27 11.16 7.47
CA PHE A 14 -0.06 10.40 7.75
C PHE A 14 0.89 10.42 6.56
N ALA A 15 2.16 10.73 6.81
CA ALA A 15 3.23 10.59 5.82
C ALA A 15 3.74 9.14 5.83
N ILE A 16 3.62 8.46 4.69
CA ILE A 16 4.06 7.08 4.48
C ILE A 16 5.28 7.12 3.57
N GLN A 17 6.43 6.69 4.08
CA GLN A 17 7.66 6.66 3.31
C GLN A 17 7.83 5.32 2.59
N ILE A 18 8.10 5.37 1.29
CA ILE A 18 8.23 4.20 0.42
C ILE A 18 9.69 4.03 0.02
N TYR A 19 10.17 2.79 0.15
CA TYR A 19 11.48 2.33 -0.28
C TYR A 19 11.27 1.26 -1.33
N THR A 20 11.62 1.56 -2.58
CA THR A 20 11.43 0.66 -3.73
C THR A 20 12.60 0.81 -4.69
N GLU A 21 12.83 -0.20 -5.53
CA GLU A 21 13.83 -0.09 -6.58
C GLU A 21 13.35 0.80 -7.75
N ASP A 22 12.07 0.74 -8.10
CA ASP A 22 11.58 1.38 -9.33
C ASP A 22 10.15 1.93 -9.35
N PHE A 23 9.36 1.82 -8.26
CA PHE A 23 7.94 2.22 -8.19
C PHE A 23 7.01 1.57 -9.23
N LYS A 24 7.49 0.59 -10.00
CA LYS A 24 6.73 -0.05 -11.08
C LYS A 24 6.36 -1.48 -10.74
N ASN A 25 7.27 -2.20 -10.11
CA ASN A 25 7.14 -3.65 -9.90
C ASN A 25 6.70 -4.03 -8.49
N ASP A 26 6.51 -3.05 -7.59
CA ASP A 26 6.02 -3.28 -6.24
C ASP A 26 4.51 -3.06 -6.15
N TYR A 27 3.80 -4.09 -5.68
CA TYR A 27 2.34 -4.08 -5.56
C TYR A 27 1.92 -4.16 -4.10
N ILE A 28 0.93 -3.35 -3.73
CA ILE A 28 0.30 -3.38 -2.41
C ILE A 28 -1.08 -4.02 -2.55
N SER A 29 -1.32 -5.08 -1.77
CA SER A 29 -2.60 -5.78 -1.75
C SER A 29 -3.64 -5.01 -0.94
N LEU A 30 -4.61 -4.40 -1.63
CA LEU A 30 -5.72 -3.68 -1.00
C LEU A 30 -6.59 -4.60 -0.13
N THR A 31 -6.75 -5.88 -0.53
CA THR A 31 -7.51 -6.86 0.27
C THR A 31 -6.78 -7.24 1.54
N ASP A 32 -5.44 -7.31 1.53
CA ASP A 32 -4.67 -7.59 2.75
C ASP A 32 -4.75 -6.44 3.74
N ILE A 33 -4.69 -5.20 3.26
CA ILE A 33 -4.94 -4.01 4.09
C ILE A 33 -6.37 -4.03 4.63
N ALA A 34 -7.35 -4.39 3.81
CA ALA A 34 -8.75 -4.42 4.21
C ALA A 34 -9.05 -5.45 5.31
N ARG A 35 -8.20 -6.48 5.51
CA ARG A 35 -8.38 -7.48 6.60
C ARG A 35 -8.39 -6.83 7.98
N TYR A 36 -7.67 -5.73 8.17
CA TYR A 36 -7.69 -4.97 9.45
C TYR A 36 -9.06 -4.39 9.79
N LYS A 37 -9.90 -4.14 8.77
CA LYS A 37 -11.25 -3.61 8.95
C LYS A 37 -12.32 -4.71 8.93
N ASN A 38 -12.15 -5.72 8.10
CA ASN A 38 -13.04 -6.89 8.04
C ASN A 38 -12.25 -8.14 7.67
N VAL A 39 -11.95 -8.96 8.67
CA VAL A 39 -11.17 -10.20 8.51
C VAL A 39 -11.91 -11.23 7.66
N HIS A 40 -13.24 -11.33 7.79
CA HIS A 40 -14.03 -12.37 7.14
C HIS A 40 -14.38 -12.05 5.68
N LYS A 41 -14.57 -10.77 5.35
CA LYS A 41 -14.91 -10.32 3.98
C LYS A 41 -14.16 -9.03 3.63
N PRO A 42 -12.81 -9.07 3.51
CA PRO A 42 -12.02 -7.88 3.20
C PRO A 42 -12.34 -7.28 1.83
N LYS A 43 -12.75 -8.11 0.85
CA LYS A 43 -13.19 -7.65 -0.48
C LYS A 43 -14.39 -6.69 -0.43
N ASP A 44 -15.26 -6.83 0.57
CA ASP A 44 -16.45 -5.99 0.70
C ASP A 44 -16.10 -4.56 1.15
N VAL A 45 -14.89 -4.35 1.68
CA VAL A 45 -14.37 -3.03 2.07
C VAL A 45 -13.87 -2.23 0.86
N VAL A 46 -13.46 -2.91 -0.21
CA VAL A 46 -12.78 -2.31 -1.39
C VAL A 46 -13.60 -2.41 -2.67
N LYS A 47 -14.83 -2.92 -2.60
CA LYS A 47 -15.77 -2.94 -3.72
C LYS A 47 -16.25 -1.51 -4.04
N ASN A 48 -16.41 -1.21 -5.33
CA ASN A 48 -17.13 -0.04 -5.83
C ASN A 48 -18.57 -0.43 -6.18
#